data_AF-Q2HRL4-F1
#
_entry.id   AF-Q2HRL4-F1
#
_cell.length_a   1.000
_cell.length_b   1.000
_cell.length_c   1.000
_cell.angle_alpha   90.00
_cell.angle_beta   90.00
_cell.angle_gamma   90.00
#
_symmetry.space_group_name_H-M   'P 1'
#
loop_
_entity.id
_entity.type
_entity.pdbx_description
1 polymer ?
#
loop_
_entity_poly.entity_id
_entity_poly.type
_entity_poly.pdbx_seq_one_letter_code
_entity_poly.pdbx_strand_id
1 'polypeptide(L)'
;MDVPAQASWVIKKVFGAAKTISSVDGCIFQQANFSIKRMYNALRGDFAKVGWRKMICNNPAPPKCLFVTWYPKCDQVCVLCTKENETHSHLFFSCDYADAVWKGVMRWMNMTVNTSNWHSILQYIQSHCNSNNGMHQAHRMVLSETLYVIWKERNDRKFQNCYRSVQQLLNQIKMDAYIRGLQFKKVQTLMIRVRG
;
A
#
# COMPACT_ATOMS: atom_id res chain seq x y z
N MET A 1 -5.62 -46.07 -6.60
CA MET A 1 -6.01 -46.65 -5.30
C MET A 1 -7.22 -45.90 -4.79
N ASP A 2 -8.26 -46.63 -4.40
CA ASP A 2 -9.47 -46.04 -3.84
C ASP A 2 -9.32 -45.75 -2.35
N VAL A 3 -9.99 -44.69 -1.90
CA VAL A 3 -9.86 -44.18 -0.53
C VAL A 3 -10.70 -45.05 0.42
N PRO A 4 -10.12 -45.62 1.49
CA PRO A 4 -10.90 -46.42 2.43
C PRO A 4 -12.04 -45.60 3.06
N ALA A 5 -13.26 -46.16 3.07
CA ALA A 5 -14.45 -45.44 3.55
C ALA A 5 -14.32 -44.99 5.03
N GLN A 6 -13.62 -45.79 5.85
CA GLN A 6 -13.35 -45.54 7.27
C GLN A 6 -12.13 -44.64 7.53
N ALA A 7 -11.46 -44.14 6.48
CA ALA A 7 -10.32 -43.26 6.65
C ALA A 7 -10.71 -41.92 7.31
N SER A 8 -9.78 -41.36 8.10
CA SER A 8 -9.93 -40.04 8.69
C SER A 8 -10.02 -38.94 7.62
N TRP A 9 -10.58 -37.77 7.97
CA TRP A 9 -10.75 -36.64 7.03
C TRP A 9 -9.42 -36.21 6.38
N VAL A 10 -8.33 -36.19 7.15
CA VAL A 10 -6.99 -35.84 6.66
C VAL A 10 -6.52 -36.84 5.62
N ILE A 11 -6.68 -38.14 5.88
CA ILE A 11 -6.29 -39.19 4.93
C ILE A 11 -7.13 -39.09 3.65
N LYS A 12 -8.44 -38.84 3.78
CA LYS A 12 -9.31 -38.60 2.61
C LYS A 12 -8.83 -37.42 1.77
N LYS A 13 -8.33 -36.35 2.39
CA LYS A 13 -7.73 -35.20 1.69
C LYS A 13 -6.40 -35.54 1.02
N VAL A 14 -5.53 -36.30 1.69
CA VAL A 14 -4.24 -36.74 1.13
C VAL A 14 -4.46 -37.59 -0.12
N PHE A 15 -5.35 -38.58 -0.06
CA PHE A 15 -5.67 -39.42 -1.22
C PHE A 15 -6.39 -38.63 -2.33
N GLY A 16 -7.25 -37.66 -1.96
CA GLY A 16 -7.86 -36.74 -2.92
C GLY A 16 -6.81 -35.91 -3.69
N ALA A 17 -5.83 -35.36 -2.97
CA ALA A 17 -4.73 -34.62 -3.56
C ALA A 17 -3.83 -35.50 -4.43
N ALA A 18 -3.61 -36.77 -4.06
CA ALA A 18 -2.82 -37.71 -4.86
C ALA A 18 -3.41 -37.89 -6.27
N LYS A 19 -4.75 -37.91 -6.42
CA LYS A 19 -5.39 -37.97 -7.74
C LYS A 19 -5.08 -36.75 -8.61
N THR A 20 -5.06 -35.54 -8.02
CA THR A 20 -4.68 -34.29 -8.69
C THR A 20 -3.19 -34.27 -9.07
N ILE A 21 -2.34 -34.91 -8.26
CA ILE A 21 -0.90 -35.02 -8.53
C ILE A 21 -0.65 -36.01 -9.68
N SER A 22 -1.44 -37.09 -9.77
CA SER A 22 -1.35 -38.08 -10.86
C SER A 22 -1.79 -37.55 -12.24
N SER A 23 -2.50 -36.43 -12.32
CA SER A 23 -2.85 -35.79 -13.60
C SER A 23 -1.73 -34.91 -14.18
N VAL A 24 -0.61 -34.76 -13.46
CA VAL A 24 0.57 -34.01 -13.90
C VAL A 24 1.54 -34.96 -14.60
N ASP A 25 2.21 -34.49 -15.64
CA ASP A 25 3.22 -35.25 -16.37
C ASP A 25 4.23 -35.94 -15.43
N GLY A 26 4.29 -37.28 -15.55
CA GLY A 26 5.07 -38.16 -14.67
C GLY A 26 6.57 -37.87 -14.70
N CYS A 27 7.07 -37.23 -15.76
CA CYS A 27 8.46 -36.80 -15.89
C CYS A 27 8.91 -35.81 -14.80
N ILE A 28 8.00 -35.16 -14.07
CA ILE A 28 8.35 -34.25 -12.96
C ILE A 28 8.76 -35.04 -11.70
N PHE A 29 8.21 -36.23 -11.50
CA PHE A 29 8.51 -37.08 -10.34
C PHE A 29 9.72 -37.99 -10.57
N GLN A 30 10.10 -38.22 -11.83
CA GLN A 30 11.20 -39.11 -12.23
C GLN A 30 12.57 -38.41 -12.29
N GLN A 31 12.66 -37.13 -11.91
CA GLN A 31 13.91 -36.38 -11.93
C GLN A 31 14.76 -36.65 -10.70
N ALA A 32 16.09 -36.65 -10.88
CA ALA A 32 17.06 -36.90 -9.81
C ALA A 32 16.88 -35.98 -8.58
N ASN A 33 16.37 -34.76 -8.77
CA ASN A 33 16.02 -33.83 -7.70
C ASN A 33 14.58 -33.32 -7.88
N PHE A 34 13.67 -33.76 -7.00
CA PHE A 34 12.29 -33.29 -6.99
C PHE A 34 12.21 -31.80 -6.59
N SER A 35 11.40 -31.03 -7.32
CA SER A 35 11.18 -29.60 -7.02
C SER A 35 9.69 -29.30 -6.88
N ILE A 36 9.28 -28.98 -5.65
CA ILE A 36 7.92 -28.55 -5.32
C ILE A 36 7.49 -27.38 -6.24
N LYS A 37 8.38 -26.41 -6.47
CA LYS A 37 8.11 -25.25 -7.36
C LYS A 37 7.77 -25.67 -8.80
N ARG A 38 8.46 -26.67 -9.34
CA ARG A 38 8.22 -27.17 -10.70
C ARG A 38 6.89 -27.90 -10.80
N MET A 39 6.59 -28.77 -9.83
CA MET A 39 5.30 -29.45 -9.73
C MET A 39 4.15 -28.42 -9.66
N TYR A 40 4.26 -27.40 -8.80
CA TYR A 40 3.26 -26.34 -8.71
C TYR A 40 3.12 -25.51 -9.98
N ASN A 41 4.18 -25.34 -10.78
CA ASN A 41 4.07 -24.65 -12.06
C ASN A 41 3.36 -25.51 -13.11
N ALA A 42 3.65 -26.81 -13.17
CA ALA A 42 2.98 -27.72 -14.09
C ALA A 42 1.49 -27.91 -13.75
N LEU A 43 1.14 -28.00 -12.46
CA LEU A 43 -0.25 -28.03 -11.99
C LEU A 43 -1.02 -26.75 -12.32
N ARG A 44 -0.35 -25.59 -12.34
CA ARG A 44 -0.99 -24.29 -12.57
C ARG A 44 -1.18 -23.96 -14.06
N GLY A 45 -0.43 -24.60 -14.94
CA GLY A 45 -0.41 -24.26 -16.37
C GLY A 45 0.14 -22.85 -16.65
N ASP A 46 -0.13 -22.34 -17.85
CA ASP A 46 0.22 -20.97 -18.24
C ASP A 46 -0.73 -19.96 -17.60
N PHE A 47 -0.16 -19.00 -16.87
CA PHE A 47 -0.91 -17.90 -16.27
C PHE A 47 -0.30 -16.55 -16.63
N ALA A 48 -1.16 -15.58 -16.91
CA ALA A 48 -0.73 -14.21 -17.09
C ALA A 48 -0.07 -13.70 -15.81
N LYS A 49 1.15 -13.17 -15.91
CA LYS A 49 1.81 -12.53 -14.78
C LYS A 49 1.02 -11.27 -14.41
N VAL A 50 0.28 -11.36 -13.32
CA VAL A 50 -0.49 -10.24 -12.77
C VAL A 50 0.43 -9.09 -12.39
N GLY A 51 0.12 -7.87 -12.85
CA GLY A 51 0.97 -6.68 -12.65
C GLY A 51 1.17 -6.32 -11.16
N TRP A 52 0.17 -6.61 -10.32
CA TRP A 52 0.24 -6.38 -8.88
C TRP A 52 1.25 -7.28 -8.14
N ARG A 53 1.74 -8.36 -8.78
CA ARG A 53 2.73 -9.27 -8.18
C ARG A 53 3.98 -8.54 -7.71
N LYS A 54 4.46 -7.52 -8.44
CA LYS A 54 5.66 -6.74 -8.07
C LYS A 54 5.42 -5.80 -6.88
N MET A 55 4.16 -5.45 -6.63
CA MET A 55 3.77 -4.58 -5.53
C MET A 55 3.65 -5.40 -4.23
N ILE A 56 3.28 -6.68 -4.30
CA ILE A 56 3.11 -7.57 -3.12
C ILE A 56 4.32 -8.45 -2.85
N CYS A 57 4.87 -9.13 -3.85
CA CYS A 57 6.01 -10.03 -3.66
C CYS A 57 7.32 -9.23 -3.65
N ASN A 58 8.25 -9.57 -2.74
CA ASN A 58 9.55 -8.89 -2.57
C ASN A 58 9.43 -7.40 -2.24
N ASN A 59 8.29 -6.96 -1.69
CA ASN A 59 8.13 -5.61 -1.16
C ASN A 59 8.43 -5.61 0.34
N PRO A 60 9.42 -4.84 0.83
CA PRO A 60 9.79 -4.80 2.25
C PRO A 60 8.78 -4.07 3.14
N ALA A 61 7.70 -3.53 2.56
CA ALA A 61 6.63 -2.95 3.35
C ALA A 61 6.03 -3.99 4.31
N PRO A 62 5.63 -3.59 5.53
CA PRO A 62 4.96 -4.47 6.46
C PRO A 62 3.76 -5.19 5.81
N PRO A 63 3.48 -6.46 6.15
CA PRO A 63 2.35 -7.21 5.58
C PRO A 63 1.01 -6.46 5.67
N LYS A 64 0.81 -5.68 6.75
CA LYS A 64 -0.35 -4.81 6.95
C LYS A 64 -0.50 -3.70 5.89
N CYS A 65 0.61 -3.17 5.37
CA CYS A 65 0.63 -2.14 4.34
C CYS A 65 0.35 -2.75 2.95
N LEU A 66 0.89 -3.94 2.69
CA LEU A 66 0.61 -4.68 1.46
C LEU A 66 -0.86 -5.08 1.35
N PHE A 67 -1.48 -5.46 2.48
CA PHE A 67 -2.89 -5.85 2.55
C PHE A 67 -3.86 -4.74 2.12
N VAL A 68 -3.56 -3.47 2.46
CA VAL A 68 -4.41 -2.30 2.13
C VAL A 68 -4.59 -2.13 0.63
N THR A 69 -3.58 -2.52 -0.16
CA THR A 69 -3.63 -2.39 -1.62
C THR A 69 -4.63 -3.32 -2.31
N TRP A 70 -5.15 -4.30 -1.57
CA TRP A 70 -6.15 -5.27 -1.99
C TRP A 70 -7.52 -5.04 -1.34
N TYR A 71 -7.70 -3.93 -0.59
CA TYR A 71 -8.97 -3.65 0.09
C TYR A 71 -10.11 -3.54 -0.96
N PRO A 72 -11.12 -4.44 -0.93
CA PRO A 72 -12.23 -4.38 -1.86
C PRO A 72 -13.05 -3.12 -1.59
N LYS A 73 -13.79 -2.64 -2.62
CA LYS A 73 -14.77 -1.55 -2.48
C LYS A 73 -15.59 -1.76 -1.21
N CYS A 74 -15.61 -0.76 -0.34
CA CYS A 74 -16.41 -0.80 0.88
C CYS A 74 -17.61 0.11 0.62
N ASP A 75 -18.81 -0.47 0.50
CA ASP A 75 -20.09 0.27 0.37
C ASP A 75 -20.46 1.01 1.66
N GLN A 76 -19.47 1.46 2.43
CA GLN A 76 -19.63 2.20 3.65
C GLN A 76 -19.25 3.64 3.43
N VAL A 77 -20.02 4.53 4.03
CA VAL A 77 -19.77 5.96 4.04
C VAL A 77 -18.38 6.22 4.65
N CYS A 78 -17.60 7.07 4.00
CA CYS A 78 -16.26 7.48 4.40
C CYS A 78 -16.26 8.01 5.84
N VAL A 79 -15.46 7.41 6.72
CA VAL A 79 -15.37 7.80 8.14
C VAL A 79 -14.69 9.15 8.37
N LEU A 80 -14.04 9.72 7.34
CA LEU A 80 -13.40 11.02 7.44
C LEU A 80 -14.39 12.17 7.26
N CYS A 81 -15.25 12.09 6.25
CA CYS A 81 -16.20 13.15 5.88
C CYS A 81 -17.67 12.82 6.18
N THR A 82 -18.00 11.54 6.36
CA THR A 82 -19.35 11.00 6.58
C THR A 82 -20.39 11.41 5.51
N LYS A 83 -19.96 11.68 4.26
CA LYS A 83 -20.82 12.19 3.18
C LYS A 83 -20.94 11.26 1.97
N GLU A 84 -19.82 10.68 1.50
CA GLU A 84 -19.78 9.83 0.31
C GLU A 84 -19.25 8.44 0.66
N ASN A 85 -19.46 7.47 -0.24
CA ASN A 85 -18.91 6.12 -0.08
C ASN A 85 -17.38 6.14 -0.13
N GLU A 86 -16.77 5.36 0.76
CA GLU A 86 -15.32 5.25 0.86
C GLU A 86 -14.76 4.49 -0.35
N THR A 87 -14.05 5.21 -1.21
CA THR A 87 -13.22 4.63 -2.27
C THR A 87 -11.79 5.12 -2.09
N HIS A 88 -10.81 4.47 -2.72
CA HIS A 88 -9.44 4.95 -2.72
C HIS A 88 -9.35 6.41 -3.22
N SER A 89 -10.02 6.71 -4.34
CA SER A 89 -10.03 8.05 -4.91
C SER A 89 -10.68 9.06 -3.97
N HIS A 90 -11.80 8.71 -3.36
CA HIS A 90 -12.46 9.57 -2.39
C HIS A 90 -11.59 9.80 -1.16
N LEU A 91 -11.13 8.74 -0.50
CA LEU A 91 -10.34 8.80 0.73
C LEU A 91 -9.14 9.74 0.64
N PHE A 92 -8.42 9.70 -0.49
CA PHE A 92 -7.18 10.46 -0.63
C PHE A 92 -7.32 11.78 -1.38
N PHE A 93 -8.30 11.94 -2.27
CA PHE A 93 -8.26 13.03 -3.25
C PHE A 93 -9.55 13.84 -3.41
N SER A 94 -10.72 13.30 -3.06
CA SER A 94 -11.99 14.06 -3.14
C SER A 94 -12.73 14.19 -1.81
N CYS A 95 -12.26 13.54 -0.75
CA CYS A 95 -12.81 13.71 0.60
C CYS A 95 -12.49 15.11 1.14
N ASP A 96 -13.51 15.87 1.55
CA ASP A 96 -13.37 17.21 2.13
C ASP A 96 -12.31 17.31 3.23
N TYR A 97 -12.29 16.32 4.13
CA TYR A 97 -11.31 16.26 5.23
C TYR A 97 -9.88 16.08 4.71
N ALA A 98 -9.68 15.20 3.72
CA ALA A 98 -8.37 14.97 3.11
C ALA A 98 -7.92 16.17 2.26
N ASP A 99 -8.83 16.82 1.53
CA ASP A 99 -8.59 18.04 0.78
C ASP A 99 -8.12 19.19 1.69
N ALA A 100 -8.73 19.35 2.86
CA ALA A 100 -8.28 20.34 3.84
C ALA A 100 -6.85 20.07 4.34
N VAL A 101 -6.49 18.80 4.56
CA VAL A 101 -5.12 18.40 4.91
C VAL A 101 -4.16 18.72 3.76
N TRP A 102 -4.50 18.34 2.53
CA TRP A 102 -3.69 18.66 1.34
C TRP A 102 -3.44 20.15 1.19
N LYS A 103 -4.49 20.97 1.27
CA LYS A 103 -4.38 22.44 1.18
C LYS A 103 -3.46 23.01 2.26
N GLY A 104 -3.54 22.49 3.49
CA GLY A 104 -2.65 22.90 4.58
C GLY A 104 -1.18 22.55 4.32
N VAL A 105 -0.92 21.35 3.78
CA VAL A 105 0.43 20.90 3.42
C VAL A 105 1.00 21.69 2.25
N MET A 106 0.22 21.90 1.19
CA MET A 106 0.63 22.67 0.02
C MET A 106 1.00 24.11 0.41
N ARG A 107 0.20 24.75 1.26
CA ARG A 107 0.48 26.08 1.80
C ARG A 107 1.77 26.10 2.62
N TRP A 108 1.96 25.10 3.48
CA TRP A 108 3.13 25.01 4.34
C TRP A 108 4.44 24.83 3.55
N MET A 109 4.42 23.99 2.52
CA MET A 109 5.59 23.73 1.68
C MET A 109 5.74 24.69 0.49
N ASN A 110 4.83 25.66 0.35
CA ASN A 110 4.74 26.56 -0.81
C ASN A 110 4.72 25.79 -2.16
N MET A 111 3.89 24.76 -2.23
CA MET A 111 3.74 23.87 -3.38
C MET A 111 2.43 24.13 -4.13
N THR A 112 2.49 24.16 -5.45
CA THR A 112 1.33 24.22 -6.34
C THR A 112 1.13 22.87 -7.03
N VAL A 113 0.45 21.94 -6.35
CA VAL A 113 0.17 20.59 -6.85
C VAL A 113 -1.34 20.39 -6.96
N ASN A 114 -1.80 19.81 -8.07
CA ASN A 114 -3.14 19.28 -8.16
C ASN A 114 -3.22 17.96 -7.37
N THR A 115 -3.93 17.97 -6.24
CA THR A 115 -4.12 16.82 -5.34
C THR A 115 -5.45 16.09 -5.57
N SER A 116 -6.17 16.37 -6.66
CA SER A 116 -7.47 15.75 -6.96
C SER A 116 -7.36 14.32 -7.48
N ASN A 117 -6.16 13.84 -7.81
CA ASN A 117 -5.92 12.43 -8.13
C ASN A 117 -4.43 12.08 -8.00
N TRP A 118 -4.16 10.77 -7.95
CA TRP A 118 -2.80 10.24 -7.83
C TRP A 118 -1.90 10.58 -9.04
N HIS A 119 -2.46 10.56 -10.25
CA HIS A 119 -1.69 10.81 -11.47
C HIS A 119 -1.11 12.23 -11.49
N SER A 120 -1.88 13.24 -11.08
CA SER A 120 -1.43 14.63 -10.99
C SER A 120 -0.29 14.82 -9.98
N ILE A 121 -0.35 14.12 -8.83
CA ILE A 121 0.76 14.13 -7.85
C ILE A 121 2.03 13.51 -8.45
N LEU A 122 1.89 12.37 -9.13
CA LEU A 122 3.02 11.72 -9.79
C LEU A 122 3.64 12.59 -10.88
N GLN A 123 2.81 13.22 -11.71
CA GLN A 123 3.25 14.12 -12.76
C GLN A 123 4.02 15.32 -12.18
N TYR A 124 3.54 15.89 -11.07
CA TYR A 124 4.26 16.94 -10.35
C TYR A 124 5.63 16.46 -9.86
N ILE A 125 5.72 15.28 -9.26
CA ILE A 125 6.99 14.73 -8.79
C ILE A 125 7.97 14.55 -9.97
N GLN A 126 7.50 14.04 -11.11
CA GLN A 126 8.33 13.81 -12.29
C GLN A 126 8.84 15.10 -12.94
N SER A 127 8.01 16.15 -12.95
CA SER A 127 8.33 17.41 -13.62
C SER A 127 9.08 18.41 -12.72
N HIS A 128 8.68 18.52 -11.45
CA HIS A 128 9.18 19.54 -10.52
C HIS A 128 10.12 18.97 -9.45
N CYS A 129 10.16 17.65 -9.28
CA CYS A 129 10.98 17.00 -8.26
C CYS A 129 11.92 15.94 -8.87
N ASN A 130 12.50 16.13 -10.05
CA ASN A 130 13.33 15.09 -10.68
C ASN A 130 14.73 14.91 -10.05
N SER A 131 15.27 15.98 -9.44
CA SER A 131 16.62 15.98 -8.91
C SER A 131 16.75 15.39 -7.49
N ASN A 132 18.01 15.17 -7.07
CA ASN A 132 18.42 14.75 -5.74
C ASN A 132 18.85 15.91 -4.83
N ASN A 133 18.37 17.13 -5.10
CA ASN A 133 18.54 18.26 -4.19
C ASN A 133 17.59 18.13 -2.97
N GLY A 134 17.91 18.87 -1.90
CA GLY A 134 17.15 18.80 -0.64
C GLY A 134 15.67 19.15 -0.78
N MET A 135 15.34 20.14 -1.63
CA MET A 135 13.97 20.60 -1.78
C MET A 135 13.09 19.56 -2.46
N HIS A 136 13.60 18.95 -3.54
CA HIS A 136 12.88 17.91 -4.26
C HIS A 136 12.69 16.67 -3.37
N GLN A 137 13.69 16.34 -2.54
CA GLN A 137 13.56 15.27 -1.54
C GLN A 137 12.51 15.61 -0.47
N ALA A 138 12.48 16.85 0.02
CA ALA A 138 11.49 17.32 0.97
C ALA A 138 10.06 17.24 0.42
N HIS A 139 9.84 17.68 -0.83
CA HIS A 139 8.53 17.60 -1.49
C HIS A 139 8.06 16.15 -1.61
N ARG A 140 8.91 15.24 -2.12
CA ARG A 140 8.57 13.81 -2.21
C ARG A 140 8.22 13.21 -0.85
N MET A 141 9.00 13.55 0.18
CA MET A 141 8.79 13.08 1.54
C MET A 141 7.45 13.56 2.09
N VAL A 142 7.17 14.86 2.02
CA VAL A 142 5.94 15.45 2.59
C VAL A 142 4.69 14.95 1.86
N LEU A 143 4.72 14.81 0.54
CA LEU A 143 3.63 14.21 -0.23
C LEU A 143 3.32 12.78 0.24
N SER A 144 4.37 11.98 0.46
CA SER A 144 4.24 10.59 0.91
C SER A 144 3.73 10.50 2.36
N GLU A 145 4.24 11.37 3.23
CA GLU A 145 3.81 11.47 4.63
C GLU A 145 2.33 11.84 4.75
N THR A 146 1.87 12.78 3.91
CA THR A 146 0.48 13.24 3.90
C THR A 146 -0.48 12.10 3.59
N LEU A 147 -0.19 11.31 2.55
CA LEU A 147 -0.99 10.12 2.21
C LEU A 147 -1.04 9.12 3.36
N TYR A 148 0.11 8.85 3.99
CA TYR A 148 0.20 7.93 5.10
C TYR A 148 -0.61 8.41 6.31
N VAL A 149 -0.51 9.68 6.67
CA VAL A 149 -1.22 10.25 7.82
C VAL A 149 -2.73 10.27 7.60
N ILE A 150 -3.22 10.55 6.38
CA ILE A 150 -4.65 10.45 6.02
C ILE A 150 -5.13 9.00 6.20
N TRP A 151 -4.38 8.03 5.68
CA TRP A 151 -4.72 6.61 5.83
C TRP A 151 -4.71 6.17 7.31
N LYS A 152 -3.72 6.62 8.07
CA LYS A 152 -3.62 6.33 9.51
C LYS A 152 -4.82 6.90 10.26
N GLU A 153 -5.19 8.15 10.00
CA GLU A 153 -6.36 8.79 10.62
C GLU A 153 -7.65 8.03 10.31
N ARG A 154 -7.85 7.61 9.06
CA ARG A 154 -9.01 6.78 8.69
C ARG A 154 -9.08 5.52 9.55
N ASN A 155 -7.96 4.84 9.76
CA ASN A 155 -7.92 3.62 10.57
C ASN A 155 -8.11 3.89 12.06
N ASP A 156 -7.52 4.96 12.58
CA ASP A 156 -7.67 5.37 13.97
C ASP A 156 -9.15 5.66 14.28
N ARG A 157 -9.87 6.32 13.37
CA ARG A 157 -11.33 6.52 13.51
C ARG A 157 -12.10 5.19 13.45
N LYS A 158 -11.77 4.34 12.46
CA LYS A 158 -12.50 3.09 12.21
C LYS A 158 -12.33 2.06 13.31
N PHE A 159 -11.15 1.96 13.91
CA PHE A 159 -10.79 0.85 14.81
C PHE A 159 -10.50 1.29 16.25
N GLN A 160 -10.17 2.56 16.47
CA GLN A 160 -9.80 3.08 17.79
C GLN A 160 -10.73 4.20 18.28
N ASN A 161 -11.73 4.57 17.48
CA ASN A 161 -12.65 5.67 17.77
C ASN A 161 -11.90 6.97 18.15
N CYS A 162 -10.73 7.18 17.53
CA CYS A 162 -9.88 8.33 17.78
C CYS A 162 -9.99 9.31 16.61
N TYR A 163 -10.37 10.56 16.91
CA TYR A 163 -10.68 11.58 15.93
C TYR A 163 -9.76 12.77 16.14
N ARG A 164 -8.94 13.08 15.14
CA ARG A 164 -8.08 14.26 15.15
C ARG A 164 -8.60 15.31 14.19
N SER A 165 -8.41 16.58 14.54
CA SER A 165 -8.69 17.70 13.67
C SER A 165 -7.67 17.78 12.52
N VAL A 166 -8.04 18.46 11.44
CA VAL A 166 -7.12 18.74 10.32
C VAL A 166 -5.84 19.42 10.84
N GLN A 167 -5.97 20.35 11.80
CA GLN A 167 -4.82 21.03 12.39
C GLN A 167 -3.89 20.08 13.15
N GLN A 168 -4.42 19.11 13.88
CA GLN A 168 -3.62 18.09 14.56
C GLN A 168 -2.86 17.21 13.55
N LEU A 169 -3.48 16.82 12.44
CA LEU A 169 -2.81 16.10 11.36
C LEU A 169 -1.71 16.94 10.71
N LEU A 170 -1.96 18.22 10.44
CA LEU A 170 -0.96 19.12 9.89
C LEU A 170 0.25 19.24 10.82
N ASN A 171 0.01 19.42 12.12
CA ASN A 171 1.10 19.48 13.10
C ASN A 171 1.87 18.15 13.15
N GLN A 172 1.18 17.01 13.09
CA GLN A 172 1.83 15.70 13.02
C GLN A 172 2.71 15.56 11.77
N ILE A 173 2.19 15.89 10.58
CA ILE A 173 2.93 15.84 9.32
C ILE A 173 4.17 16.73 9.38
N LYS A 174 4.04 17.95 9.91
CA LYS A 174 5.16 18.89 10.09
C LYS A 174 6.23 18.30 11.01
N MET A 175 5.83 17.73 12.14
CA MET A 175 6.76 17.13 13.10
C MET A 175 7.45 15.89 12.52
N ASP A 176 6.71 15.00 11.87
CA ASP A 176 7.27 13.80 11.24
C ASP A 176 8.23 14.16 10.10
N ALA A 177 7.85 15.13 9.27
CA ALA A 177 8.71 15.65 8.21
C ALA A 177 9.97 16.33 8.77
N TYR A 178 9.85 17.07 9.87
CA TYR A 178 11.00 17.68 10.55
C TYR A 178 11.96 16.61 11.09
N ILE A 179 11.46 15.65 11.88
CA ILE A 179 12.26 14.58 12.48
C ILE A 179 12.95 13.74 11.39
N ARG A 180 12.22 13.34 10.34
CA ARG A 180 12.79 12.59 9.22
C ARG A 180 13.80 13.45 8.45
N GLY A 181 13.47 14.71 8.17
CA GLY A 181 14.34 15.61 7.41
C GLY A 181 15.67 15.91 8.11
N LEU A 182 15.71 15.90 9.44
CA LEU A 182 16.97 16.01 10.21
C LEU A 182 17.91 14.82 9.99
N GLN A 183 17.39 13.64 9.63
CA GLN A 183 18.21 12.45 9.34
C GLN A 183 18.91 12.53 7.97
N PHE A 184 18.49 13.45 7.09
CA PHE A 184 19.04 13.60 5.75
C PHE A 184 19.78 14.93 5.60
N LYS A 185 21.12 14.90 5.50
CA LYS A 185 21.99 16.08 5.39
C LYS A 185 21.51 17.13 4.37
N LYS A 186 20.96 16.69 3.24
CA LYS A 186 20.49 17.58 2.16
C LYS A 186 19.19 18.31 2.49
N VAL A 187 18.35 17.74 3.35
CA VAL A 187 17.02 18.27 3.72
C VAL A 187 17.09 19.07 5.03
N GLN A 188 18.07 18.77 5.88
CA GLN A 188 18.27 19.37 7.19
C GLN A 188 18.24 20.91 7.19
N THR A 189 18.96 21.57 6.26
CA THR A 189 19.01 23.04 6.16
C THR A 189 17.66 23.67 5.79
N LEU A 190 16.82 22.95 5.04
CA LEU A 190 15.48 23.42 4.65
C LEU A 190 14.50 23.30 5.82
N MET A 191 14.58 22.22 6.60
CA MET A 191 13.70 22.00 7.75
C MET A 191 13.93 22.99 8.89
N ILE A 192 15.16 23.54 8.99
CA ILE A 192 15.47 24.62 9.94
C ILE A 192 14.79 25.95 9.51
N ARG A 193 14.68 26.22 8.20
CA ARG A 193 14.06 27.44 7.66
C ARG A 193 12.53 27.41 7.67
N VAL A 194 11.94 26.22 7.54
CA VAL A 194 10.48 25.99 7.49
C VAL A 194 9.82 25.96 8.88
N ARG A 195 10.62 26.10 9.96
CA ARG A 195 10.14 26.20 11.35
C ARG A 195 9.61 27.59 11.73
N GLY A 196 9.86 28.61 10.90
CA GLY A 196 9.41 30.00 11.08
C GLY A 196 7.97 30.22 10.68
#